data_AF-A0AA39HKV9-F1
#
_entry.id   AF-A0AA39HKV9-F1
#
_cell.length_a   1.000
_cell.length_b   1.000
_cell.length_c   1.000
_cell.angle_alpha   90.00
_cell.angle_beta   90.00
_cell.angle_gamma   90.00
#
_symmetry.space_group_name_H-M   'P 1'
#
loop_
_entity.id
_entity.type
_entity.pdbx_description
1 polymer ?
#
loop_
_entity_poly.entity_id
_entity_poly.type
_entity_poly.pdbx_seq_one_letter_code
_entity_poly.pdbx_strand_id
1 'polypeptide(L)'
;MDTVSLWFIWDVTALLSKADLVTIFELDNLAWQSMAGEHIPQSDVVRFKLDVSVTKRKNAIAFTYSSSAATKKIQKKMFRVCTNLFIGSGIQLHGKEKAANTIKKIIAVDYAENMEMHDVANFDSYFPNFWPRFVSCLIVRKCRFNSNTTFSHWMSRILRARCLEQLEICDISLEKESGEDFEDEILDSLLDGDSLIDVKISGNENFMNLSPEFLDRLVLGWSECEEGFEKPVDVSMALDRYEFRAVRKKYFKHRKRLRHPSTSHILYYEEALGYSDVTFRFRSGN
;
A
#
# COMPACT_ATOMS: atom_id res chain seq x y z
N MET A 1 -2.57 29.86 -22.62
CA MET A 1 -2.04 28.52 -22.32
C MET A 1 -2.43 28.23 -20.89
N ASP A 2 -3.29 27.24 -20.69
CA ASP A 2 -3.66 26.78 -19.36
C ASP A 2 -2.39 26.29 -18.65
N THR A 3 -2.11 26.85 -17.47
CA THR A 3 -0.95 26.42 -16.68
C THR A 3 -1.16 24.97 -16.29
N VAL A 4 -0.38 24.08 -16.91
CA VAL A 4 -0.26 22.68 -16.49
C VAL A 4 0.00 22.68 -14.99
N SER A 5 -0.79 21.91 -14.23
CA SER A 5 -0.66 21.93 -12.78
C SER A 5 0.75 21.43 -12.41
N LEU A 6 1.40 22.09 -11.45
CA LEU A 6 2.68 21.64 -10.89
C LEU A 6 2.61 20.15 -10.47
N TRP A 7 1.44 19.71 -10.04
CA TRP A 7 1.12 18.32 -9.70
C TRP A 7 1.24 17.36 -10.89
N PHE A 8 0.68 17.72 -12.05
CA PHE A 8 0.82 16.93 -13.28
C PHE A 8 2.28 16.90 -13.76
N ILE A 9 2.97 18.04 -13.66
CA ILE A 9 4.38 18.12 -14.02
C ILE A 9 5.19 17.14 -13.17
N TRP A 10 4.96 17.11 -11.86
CA TRP A 10 5.62 16.16 -10.97
C TRP A 10 5.22 14.70 -11.16
N ASP A 11 3.92 14.41 -11.34
CA ASP A 11 3.45 13.05 -11.67
C ASP A 11 4.24 12.48 -12.86
N VAL A 12 4.35 13.30 -13.90
CA VAL A 12 5.02 12.94 -15.15
C VAL A 12 6.54 12.88 -14.97
N THR A 13 7.17 13.87 -14.32
CA THR A 13 8.64 13.87 -14.12
C THR A 13 9.12 12.77 -13.19
N ALA A 14 8.24 12.27 -12.33
CA ALA A 14 8.58 11.24 -11.39
C ALA A 14 8.38 9.85 -12.04
N LEU A 15 7.45 9.68 -12.98
CA LEU A 15 7.20 8.40 -13.68
C LEU A 15 8.18 8.13 -14.83
N LEU A 16 8.77 9.17 -15.38
CA LEU A 16 9.60 9.11 -16.57
C LEU A 16 11.03 9.51 -16.23
N SER A 17 12.01 8.80 -16.77
CA SER A 17 13.40 9.25 -16.62
C SER A 17 13.58 10.60 -17.31
N LYS A 18 14.63 11.35 -16.96
CA LYS A 18 14.97 12.60 -17.65
C LYS A 18 15.07 12.40 -19.18
N ALA A 19 15.56 11.25 -19.62
CA ALA A 19 15.65 10.90 -21.04
C ALA A 19 14.26 10.66 -21.67
N ASP A 20 13.37 9.96 -20.96
CA ASP A 20 12.00 9.70 -21.42
C ASP A 20 11.18 11.00 -21.50
N LEU A 21 11.35 11.91 -20.54
CA LEU A 21 10.70 13.22 -20.54
C LEU A 21 11.12 14.07 -21.75
N VAL A 22 12.41 14.08 -22.06
CA VAL A 22 12.95 14.79 -23.24
C VAL A 22 12.41 14.17 -24.53
N THR A 23 12.30 12.84 -24.57
CA THR A 23 11.83 12.10 -25.75
C THR A 23 10.33 12.23 -25.98
N ILE A 24 9.51 12.14 -24.93
CA ILE A 24 8.04 12.10 -25.02
C ILE A 24 7.43 13.47 -25.27
N PHE A 25 7.99 14.51 -24.65
CA PHE A 25 7.37 15.84 -24.66
C PHE A 25 8.16 16.87 -25.46
N GLU A 26 9.24 16.47 -26.15
CA GLU A 26 10.12 17.36 -26.92
C GLU A 26 10.51 18.63 -26.12
N LEU A 27 10.76 18.45 -24.81
CA LEU A 27 10.79 19.55 -23.85
C LEU A 27 12.11 20.34 -23.87
N ASP A 28 12.15 21.39 -24.67
CA ASP A 28 13.00 22.57 -24.47
C ASP A 28 12.48 23.50 -23.34
N ASN A 29 11.43 23.10 -22.62
CA ASN A 29 10.82 23.92 -21.58
C ASN A 29 11.58 23.83 -20.24
N LEU A 30 12.26 24.92 -19.89
CA LEU A 30 13.03 25.12 -18.66
C LEU A 30 12.27 24.75 -17.36
N ALA A 31 10.94 24.84 -17.33
CA ALA A 31 10.13 24.49 -16.16
C ALA A 31 10.15 22.99 -15.84
N TRP A 32 10.18 22.14 -16.86
CA TRP A 32 10.24 20.68 -16.68
C TRP A 32 11.64 20.20 -16.31
N GLN A 33 12.66 20.83 -16.89
CA GLN A 33 14.07 20.51 -16.61
C GLN A 33 14.51 20.95 -15.20
N SER A 34 13.97 22.06 -14.68
CA SER A 34 14.20 22.50 -13.29
C SER A 34 13.49 21.60 -12.27
N MET A 35 12.24 21.20 -12.54
CA MET A 35 11.45 20.38 -11.63
C MET A 35 11.89 18.91 -11.55
N ALA A 36 12.44 18.35 -12.63
CA ALA A 36 12.95 16.97 -12.64
C ALA A 36 14.20 16.75 -11.76
N GLY A 37 14.79 17.82 -11.20
CA GLY A 37 15.99 17.76 -10.36
C GLY A 37 15.92 18.52 -9.03
N GLU A 38 14.87 19.30 -8.76
CA GLU A 38 14.76 20.08 -7.54
C GLU A 38 14.13 19.28 -6.38
N HIS A 39 14.91 19.06 -5.33
CA HIS A 39 14.40 18.62 -4.04
C HIS A 39 13.39 19.64 -3.52
N ILE A 40 12.20 19.17 -3.11
CA ILE A 40 11.19 20.02 -2.47
C ILE A 40 11.85 20.78 -1.30
N PRO A 41 11.87 22.13 -1.31
CA PRO A 41 12.48 22.89 -0.23
C PRO A 41 11.85 22.48 1.11
N GLN A 42 12.67 22.05 2.07
CA GLN A 42 12.14 21.62 3.39
C GLN A 42 11.36 22.74 4.09
N SER A 43 11.62 24.00 3.72
CA SER A 43 10.84 25.16 4.15
C SER A 43 9.39 25.13 3.68
N ASP A 44 9.07 24.47 2.57
CA ASP A 44 7.72 24.44 1.96
C ASP A 44 6.94 23.17 2.30
N VAL A 45 7.62 22.21 2.92
CA VAL A 45 7.04 20.96 3.43
C VAL A 45 6.60 21.11 4.88
N VAL A 46 5.44 20.55 5.19
CA VAL A 46 5.06 20.20 6.56
C VAL A 46 4.80 18.72 6.66
N ARG A 47 5.53 18.08 7.58
CA ARG A 47 5.31 16.70 7.98
C ARG A 47 4.44 16.67 9.23
N PHE A 48 3.45 15.79 9.24
CA PHE A 48 2.56 15.58 10.37
C PHE A 48 1.97 14.18 10.38
N LYS A 49 1.41 13.79 11.53
CA LYS A 49 0.59 12.60 11.70
C LYS A 49 -0.88 13.01 11.78
N LEU A 50 -1.76 12.15 11.30
CA LEU A 50 -3.21 12.38 11.30
C LEU A 50 -3.93 11.09 11.70
N ASP A 51 -4.65 11.16 12.82
CA ASP A 51 -5.57 10.11 13.25
C ASP A 51 -7.00 10.57 12.98
N VAL A 52 -7.80 9.71 12.34
CA VAL A 52 -9.19 9.99 11.98
C VAL A 52 -10.08 8.90 12.57
N SER A 53 -11.00 9.31 13.45
CA SER A 53 -12.03 8.43 13.97
C SER A 53 -13.33 8.60 13.20
N VAL A 54 -13.86 7.50 12.68
CA VAL A 54 -15.11 7.44 11.93
C VAL A 54 -16.20 6.88 12.84
N THR A 55 -17.25 7.66 13.10
CA THR A 55 -18.38 7.24 13.92
C THR A 55 -19.67 7.27 13.13
N LYS A 56 -20.40 6.16 13.12
CA LYS A 56 -21.73 6.08 12.51
C LYS A 56 -22.78 6.55 13.52
N ARG A 57 -23.47 7.64 13.22
CA ARG A 57 -24.68 8.06 13.92
C ARG A 57 -25.90 7.69 13.07
N LYS A 58 -27.09 7.65 13.70
CA LYS A 58 -28.36 7.16 13.13
C LYS A 58 -28.54 7.45 11.63
N ASN A 59 -28.26 8.68 11.18
CA ASN A 59 -28.42 9.08 9.77
C ASN A 59 -27.17 9.69 9.11
N ALA A 60 -26.00 9.68 9.76
CA ALA A 60 -24.81 10.34 9.22
C ALA A 60 -23.51 9.75 9.74
N ILE A 61 -22.47 9.80 8.90
CA ILE A 61 -21.09 9.55 9.32
C ILE A 61 -20.55 10.86 9.93
N ALA A 62 -20.13 10.77 11.18
CA ALA A 62 -19.41 11.82 11.86
C ALA A 62 -17.92 11.46 11.94
N PHE A 63 -17.08 12.48 11.97
CA PHE A 63 -15.64 12.28 12.06
C PHE A 63 -15.08 13.11 13.22
N THR A 64 -14.12 12.55 13.92
CA THR A 64 -13.20 13.31 14.78
C THR A 64 -11.78 13.06 14.29
N TYR A 65 -10.87 13.98 14.55
CA TYR A 65 -9.49 13.81 14.16
C TYR A 65 -8.54 14.42 15.18
N SER A 66 -7.32 13.90 15.20
CA SER A 66 -6.17 14.42 15.95
C SER A 66 -5.03 14.60 14.96
N SER A 67 -4.26 15.68 15.12
CA SER A 67 -3.08 15.90 14.28
C SER A 67 -1.89 16.36 15.13
N SER A 68 -0.71 15.87 14.78
CA SER A 68 0.54 16.29 15.42
C SER A 68 0.94 17.73 15.07
N ALA A 69 0.30 18.35 14.08
CA ALA A 69 0.52 19.74 13.69
C ALA A 69 -0.79 20.53 13.69
N ALA A 70 -0.72 21.80 14.09
CA ALA A 70 -1.87 22.69 14.05
C ALA A 70 -2.40 22.85 12.62
N THR A 71 -3.71 22.76 12.42
CA THR A 71 -4.35 22.87 11.09
C THR A 71 -3.95 24.14 10.34
N LYS A 72 -3.82 25.27 11.04
CA LYS A 72 -3.36 26.54 10.44
C LYS A 72 -1.92 26.48 9.91
N LYS A 73 -1.05 25.66 10.52
CA LYS A 73 0.32 25.42 10.05
C LYS A 73 0.31 24.54 8.81
N ILE A 74 -0.51 23.49 8.81
CA ILE A 74 -0.68 22.58 7.67
C ILE A 74 -1.20 23.34 6.44
N GLN A 75 -2.24 24.16 6.61
CA GLN A 75 -2.88 24.92 5.52
C GLN A 75 -2.01 26.04 4.92
N LYS A 76 -0.95 26.47 5.61
CA LYS A 76 -0.05 27.53 5.14
C LYS A 76 1.09 27.01 4.26
N LYS A 77 1.21 25.69 4.11
CA LYS A 77 2.34 25.04 3.46
C LYS A 77 1.92 24.53 2.09
N MET A 78 2.84 24.64 1.14
CA MET A 78 2.61 24.20 -0.23
C MET A 78 2.51 22.67 -0.30
N PHE A 79 3.32 21.97 0.51
CA PHE A 79 3.37 20.51 0.53
C PHE A 79 3.03 19.95 1.90
N ARG A 80 2.01 19.10 1.94
CA ARG A 80 1.46 18.51 3.16
C ARG A 80 1.73 17.01 3.12
N VAL A 81 2.75 16.58 3.85
CA VAL A 81 3.14 15.18 3.96
C VAL A 81 2.57 14.61 5.26
N CYS A 82 1.63 13.68 5.13
CA CYS A 82 1.15 12.88 6.23
C CYS A 82 2.07 11.66 6.39
N THR A 83 2.97 11.71 7.36
CA THR A 83 3.93 10.61 7.59
C THR A 83 3.23 9.36 8.11
N ASN A 84 2.10 9.53 8.81
CA ASN A 84 1.25 8.44 9.24
C ASN A 84 -0.21 8.93 9.25
N LEU A 85 -1.03 8.28 8.43
CA LEU A 85 -2.47 8.44 8.36
C LEU A 85 -3.14 7.20 8.94
N PHE A 86 -3.75 7.35 10.11
CA PHE A 86 -4.56 6.31 10.71
C PHE A 86 -6.04 6.66 10.59
N ILE A 87 -6.86 5.72 10.13
CA ILE A 87 -8.31 5.89 9.98
C ILE A 87 -8.99 4.70 10.63
N GLY A 88 -9.84 4.91 11.62
CA GLY A 88 -10.56 3.78 12.21
C GLY A 88 -11.86 4.13 12.88
N SER A 89 -12.69 3.12 13.16
CA SER A 89 -13.88 3.31 14.00
C SER A 89 -13.57 3.08 15.48
N GLY A 90 -14.33 3.74 16.36
CA GLY A 90 -14.23 3.52 17.81
C GLY A 90 -13.02 4.16 18.50
N ILE A 91 -12.15 4.87 17.78
CA ILE A 91 -11.05 5.61 18.37
C ILE A 91 -11.61 6.80 19.14
N GLN A 92 -11.33 6.87 20.45
CA GLN A 92 -11.68 8.03 21.26
C GLN A 92 -10.65 9.14 21.05
N LEU A 93 -10.93 10.03 20.10
CA LEU A 93 -10.13 11.23 19.88
C LEU A 93 -10.73 12.40 20.65
N HIS A 94 -9.88 13.21 21.29
CA HIS A 94 -10.27 14.43 22.02
C HIS A 94 -10.57 15.62 21.08
N GLY A 95 -11.25 15.35 19.96
CA GLY A 95 -11.56 16.32 18.92
C GLY A 95 -13.05 16.71 18.90
N LYS A 96 -13.34 17.94 18.45
CA LYS A 96 -14.73 18.31 18.10
C LYS A 96 -15.13 17.56 16.84
N GLU A 97 -16.32 16.98 16.85
CA GLU A 97 -16.91 16.35 15.67
C GLU A 97 -16.97 17.33 14.49
N LYS A 98 -16.64 16.80 13.32
CA LYS A 98 -16.60 17.54 12.06
C LYS A 98 -17.48 16.87 11.02
N ALA A 99 -18.09 17.69 10.17
CA ALA A 99 -18.77 17.23 8.98
C ALA A 99 -17.77 16.65 7.96
N ALA A 100 -18.23 15.72 7.13
CA ALA A 100 -17.44 15.06 6.08
C ALA A 100 -16.64 16.04 5.19
N ASN A 101 -17.23 17.17 4.81
CA ASN A 101 -16.56 18.19 3.99
C ASN A 101 -15.36 18.86 4.66
N THR A 102 -15.35 18.90 6.01
CA THR A 102 -14.19 19.43 6.75
C THR A 102 -13.06 18.42 6.75
N ILE A 103 -13.38 17.13 6.85
CA ILE A 103 -12.41 16.04 6.77
C ILE A 103 -11.80 15.94 5.38
N LYS A 104 -12.58 16.09 4.30
CA LYS A 104 -12.00 16.17 2.93
C LYS A 104 -10.89 17.22 2.83
N LYS A 105 -11.05 18.37 3.48
CA LYS A 105 -10.01 19.44 3.48
C LYS A 105 -8.78 19.11 4.33
N ILE A 106 -8.92 18.24 5.32
CA ILE A 106 -7.84 17.83 6.24
C ILE A 106 -7.11 16.61 5.69
N ILE A 107 -7.85 15.68 5.09
CA ILE A 107 -7.39 14.44 4.44
C ILE A 107 -6.91 14.68 3.01
N ALA A 108 -7.21 15.82 2.39
CA ALA A 108 -6.53 16.30 1.18
C ALA A 108 -5.08 16.68 1.51
N VAL A 109 -4.34 15.73 2.06
CA VAL A 109 -2.90 15.71 2.21
C VAL A 109 -2.35 15.39 0.83
N ASP A 110 -1.27 16.06 0.44
CA ASP A 110 -0.68 15.83 -0.87
C ASP A 110 -0.04 14.43 -0.92
N TYR A 111 0.45 13.97 0.24
CA TYR A 111 1.21 12.73 0.39
C TYR A 111 0.82 11.99 1.67
N ALA A 112 0.69 10.68 1.61
CA ALA A 112 0.57 9.80 2.77
C ALA A 112 1.62 8.69 2.67
N GLU A 113 2.56 8.64 3.61
CA GLU A 113 3.65 7.63 3.62
C GLU A 113 3.17 6.29 4.16
N ASN A 114 2.64 6.32 5.39
CA ASN A 114 2.05 5.15 6.03
C ASN A 114 0.54 5.38 6.15
N MET A 115 -0.25 4.49 5.57
CA MET A 115 -1.71 4.56 5.59
C MET A 115 -2.28 3.30 6.22
N GLU A 116 -2.96 3.48 7.34
CA GLU A 116 -3.60 2.42 8.11
C GLU A 116 -5.11 2.68 8.22
N MET A 117 -5.92 1.67 7.93
CA MET A 117 -7.37 1.73 8.01
C MET A 117 -7.97 0.53 8.73
N HIS A 118 -8.78 0.75 9.76
CA HIS A 118 -9.33 -0.30 10.62
C HIS A 118 -10.83 -0.14 10.90
N ASP A 119 -11.61 -1.18 10.64
CA ASP A 119 -13.02 -1.24 11.04
C ASP A 119 -13.86 -0.07 10.48
N VAL A 120 -13.56 0.37 9.24
CA VAL A 120 -14.24 1.50 8.58
C VAL A 120 -15.18 1.01 7.49
N ALA A 121 -16.36 1.64 7.37
CA ALA A 121 -17.27 1.42 6.25
C ALA A 121 -17.45 2.69 5.40
N ASN A 122 -17.62 2.51 4.09
CA ASN A 122 -18.03 3.56 3.14
C ASN A 122 -17.00 4.70 2.98
N PHE A 123 -15.71 4.36 3.06
CA PHE A 123 -14.60 5.31 2.91
C PHE A 123 -14.04 5.38 1.48
N ASP A 124 -14.59 4.58 0.56
CA ASP A 124 -14.14 4.45 -0.81
C ASP A 124 -14.05 5.80 -1.56
N SER A 125 -15.03 6.69 -1.34
CA SER A 125 -15.06 8.02 -1.96
C SER A 125 -13.91 8.96 -1.59
N TYR A 126 -13.06 8.59 -0.62
CA TYR A 126 -11.91 9.39 -0.20
C TYR A 126 -10.59 8.94 -0.82
N PHE A 127 -10.48 7.71 -1.36
CA PHE A 127 -9.24 7.21 -1.99
C PHE A 127 -8.67 8.11 -3.09
N PRO A 128 -9.48 8.75 -3.96
CA PRO A 128 -8.94 9.66 -4.98
C PRO A 128 -8.16 10.86 -4.43
N ASN A 129 -8.25 11.16 -3.13
CA ASN A 129 -7.51 12.24 -2.50
C ASN A 129 -6.10 11.83 -2.04
N PHE A 130 -5.77 10.53 -2.05
CA PHE A 130 -4.44 10.04 -1.70
C PHE A 130 -3.64 9.74 -2.94
N TRP A 131 -2.42 10.27 -3.00
CA TRP A 131 -1.52 10.04 -4.12
C TRP A 131 -0.81 8.68 -3.97
N PRO A 132 -1.03 7.72 -4.88
CA PRO A 132 -0.49 6.36 -4.76
C PRO A 132 1.04 6.28 -4.58
N ARG A 133 1.79 7.16 -5.24
CA ARG A 133 3.25 7.12 -5.30
C ARG A 133 3.94 7.29 -3.95
N PHE A 134 3.30 7.95 -3.00
CA PHE A 134 3.97 8.26 -1.74
C PHE A 134 3.63 7.27 -0.65
N VAL A 135 2.77 6.29 -0.92
CA VAL A 135 2.38 5.26 0.04
C VAL A 135 3.44 4.16 0.05
N SER A 136 4.24 4.11 1.10
CA SER A 136 5.23 3.05 1.35
C SER A 136 4.67 1.93 2.22
N CYS A 137 3.65 2.21 3.03
CA CYS A 137 2.96 1.21 3.83
C CYS A 137 1.45 1.40 3.70
N LEU A 138 0.75 0.34 3.31
CA LEU A 138 -0.71 0.30 3.24
C LEU A 138 -1.22 -0.87 4.08
N ILE A 139 -1.96 -0.57 5.13
CA ILE A 139 -2.64 -1.56 5.97
C ILE A 139 -4.13 -1.25 5.97
N VAL A 140 -4.95 -2.19 5.54
CA VAL A 140 -6.41 -2.09 5.54
C VAL A 140 -6.96 -3.35 6.17
N ARG A 141 -7.63 -3.22 7.33
CA ARG A 141 -8.23 -4.36 8.04
C ARG A 141 -9.69 -4.13 8.34
N LYS A 142 -10.51 -5.17 8.20
CA LYS A 142 -11.92 -5.19 8.67
C LYS A 142 -12.78 -4.06 8.09
N CYS A 143 -12.51 -3.66 6.86
CA CYS A 143 -13.19 -2.55 6.21
C CYS A 143 -14.29 -3.01 5.24
N ARG A 144 -15.29 -2.16 5.01
CA ARG A 144 -16.34 -2.39 4.00
C ARG A 144 -16.38 -1.24 2.99
N PHE A 145 -16.33 -1.57 1.70
CA PHE A 145 -16.37 -0.58 0.63
C PHE A 145 -17.58 -0.80 -0.29
N ASN A 146 -18.21 0.30 -0.71
CA ASN A 146 -19.43 0.27 -1.54
C ASN A 146 -19.12 0.09 -3.04
N SER A 147 -18.04 0.71 -3.50
CA SER A 147 -17.62 0.70 -4.89
C SER A 147 -16.45 -0.24 -5.08
N ASN A 148 -16.65 -1.27 -5.91
CA ASN A 148 -15.59 -2.16 -6.34
C ASN A 148 -14.54 -1.41 -7.20
N THR A 149 -14.95 -0.44 -8.01
CA THR A 149 -14.04 0.27 -8.93
C THR A 149 -13.11 1.25 -8.23
N THR A 150 -13.57 1.97 -7.20
CA THR A 150 -12.74 3.06 -6.63
C THR A 150 -11.54 2.53 -5.85
N PHE A 151 -11.76 1.52 -4.99
CA PHE A 151 -10.68 0.92 -4.21
C PHE A 151 -9.73 0.13 -5.12
N SER A 152 -10.25 -0.72 -6.00
CA SER A 152 -9.44 -1.58 -6.87
C SER A 152 -8.61 -0.76 -7.87
N HIS A 153 -9.19 0.25 -8.53
CA HIS A 153 -8.41 1.16 -9.38
C HIS A 153 -7.32 1.92 -8.60
N TRP A 154 -7.61 2.35 -7.37
CA TRP A 154 -6.61 3.02 -6.54
C TRP A 154 -5.48 2.05 -6.15
N MET A 155 -5.83 0.81 -5.81
CA MET A 155 -4.88 -0.26 -5.52
C MET A 155 -3.97 -0.56 -6.71
N SER A 156 -4.53 -0.71 -7.91
CA SER A 156 -3.78 -0.87 -9.15
C SER A 156 -2.76 0.27 -9.36
N ARG A 157 -3.16 1.51 -9.06
CA ARG A 157 -2.24 2.67 -9.17
C ARG A 157 -1.12 2.63 -8.13
N ILE A 158 -1.35 2.10 -6.93
CA ILE A 158 -0.31 1.98 -5.89
C ILE A 158 0.72 0.95 -6.29
N LEU A 159 0.28 -0.24 -6.72
CA LEU A 159 1.18 -1.31 -7.11
C LEU A 159 2.05 -0.89 -8.30
N ARG A 160 1.45 -0.25 -9.31
CA ARG A 160 2.19 0.29 -10.46
C ARG A 160 3.15 1.42 -10.12
N ALA A 161 2.94 2.12 -8.99
CA ALA A 161 3.87 3.16 -8.56
C ALA A 161 5.18 2.60 -7.99
N ARG A 162 5.24 1.30 -7.64
CA ARG A 162 6.45 0.61 -7.16
C ARG A 162 7.15 1.31 -5.99
N CYS A 163 6.37 1.95 -5.12
CA CYS A 163 6.86 2.64 -3.92
C CYS A 163 6.44 1.93 -2.62
N LEU A 164 5.61 0.88 -2.72
CA LEU A 164 5.02 0.18 -1.59
C LEU A 164 6.00 -0.85 -1.05
N GLU A 165 6.38 -0.73 0.23
CA GLU A 165 7.22 -1.67 0.95
C GLU A 165 6.40 -2.72 1.71
N GLN A 166 5.27 -2.28 2.26
CA GLN A 166 4.37 -3.12 3.03
C GLN A 166 2.93 -3.01 2.53
N LEU A 167 2.32 -4.15 2.26
CA LEU A 167 0.94 -4.29 1.83
C LEU A 167 0.21 -5.27 2.74
N GLU A 168 -0.79 -4.79 3.47
CA GLU A 168 -1.70 -5.64 4.23
C GLU A 168 -3.16 -5.30 3.92
N ILE A 169 -3.90 -6.25 3.39
CA ILE A 169 -5.34 -6.14 3.13
C ILE A 169 -6.02 -7.37 3.71
N CYS A 170 -6.63 -7.22 4.88
CA CYS A 170 -7.24 -8.31 5.62
C CYS A 170 -8.70 -8.07 5.97
N ASP A 171 -9.50 -9.13 5.91
CA ASP A 171 -10.90 -9.13 6.37
C ASP A 171 -11.74 -7.97 5.76
N ILE A 172 -11.44 -7.56 4.52
CA ILE A 172 -12.24 -6.52 3.85
C ILE A 172 -13.44 -7.13 3.12
N SER A 173 -14.49 -6.34 2.92
CA SER A 173 -15.63 -6.71 2.08
C SER A 173 -15.94 -5.64 1.04
N LEU A 174 -16.12 -6.07 -0.21
CA LEU A 174 -16.69 -5.23 -1.27
C LEU A 174 -18.16 -5.58 -1.48
N GLU A 175 -19.02 -4.57 -1.69
CA GLU A 175 -20.44 -4.82 -1.99
C GLU A 175 -20.65 -5.62 -3.30
N LYS A 176 -19.69 -5.56 -4.22
CA LYS A 176 -19.66 -6.32 -5.46
C LYS A 176 -18.24 -6.84 -5.71
N GLU A 177 -18.15 -7.97 -6.38
CA GLU A 177 -16.88 -8.54 -6.84
C GLU A 177 -16.10 -7.52 -7.68
N SER A 178 -14.81 -7.33 -7.39
CA SER A 178 -13.94 -6.47 -8.19
C SER A 178 -13.70 -7.04 -9.58
N GLY A 179 -13.51 -8.36 -9.68
CA GLY A 179 -13.00 -9.02 -10.89
C GLY A 179 -11.55 -8.64 -11.22
N GLU A 180 -10.92 -7.83 -10.37
CA GLU A 180 -9.51 -7.44 -10.48
C GLU A 180 -8.67 -8.40 -9.63
N ASP A 181 -7.63 -8.94 -10.25
CA ASP A 181 -6.59 -9.75 -9.64
C ASP A 181 -5.27 -8.97 -9.78
N PHE A 182 -4.53 -8.86 -8.68
CA PHE A 182 -3.27 -8.13 -8.60
C PHE A 182 -2.08 -9.04 -8.29
N GLU A 183 -2.27 -10.37 -8.33
CA GLU A 183 -1.20 -11.31 -8.02
C GLU A 183 0.03 -11.12 -8.91
N ASP A 184 -0.16 -10.80 -10.21
CA ASP A 184 0.95 -10.57 -11.14
C ASP A 184 1.73 -9.31 -10.78
N GLU A 185 1.05 -8.18 -10.55
CA GLU A 185 1.73 -6.95 -10.13
C GLU A 185 2.45 -7.08 -8.78
N ILE A 186 1.87 -7.84 -7.84
CA ILE A 186 2.50 -8.13 -6.55
C ILE A 186 3.73 -9.03 -6.76
N LEU A 187 3.61 -10.09 -7.57
CA LEU A 187 4.70 -11.01 -7.86
C LEU A 187 5.88 -10.27 -8.50
N ASP A 188 5.63 -9.47 -9.53
CA ASP A 188 6.64 -8.65 -10.19
C ASP A 188 7.33 -7.72 -9.19
N SER A 189 6.56 -7.07 -8.32
CA SER A 189 7.12 -6.16 -7.30
C SER A 189 8.02 -6.86 -6.28
N LEU A 190 7.73 -8.13 -5.95
CA LEU A 190 8.55 -8.94 -5.04
C LEU A 190 9.81 -9.47 -5.73
N LEU A 191 9.70 -9.91 -6.99
CA LEU A 191 10.81 -10.48 -7.75
C LEU A 191 11.82 -9.41 -8.19
N ASP A 192 11.35 -8.19 -8.51
CA ASP A 192 12.21 -7.06 -8.85
C ASP A 192 13.08 -6.61 -7.64
N GLY A 193 12.67 -6.91 -6.40
CA GLY A 193 13.44 -6.61 -5.18
C GLY A 193 13.51 -5.13 -4.76
N ASP A 194 12.90 -4.24 -5.55
CA ASP A 194 13.05 -2.81 -5.41
C ASP A 194 12.31 -2.24 -4.19
N SER A 195 11.04 -2.59 -3.99
CA SER A 195 10.18 -1.92 -3.00
C SER A 195 9.46 -2.90 -2.07
N LEU A 196 8.63 -3.80 -2.60
CA LEU A 196 7.71 -4.61 -1.81
C LEU A 196 8.44 -5.74 -1.07
N ILE A 197 8.29 -5.79 0.25
CA ILE A 197 8.99 -6.75 1.12
C ILE A 197 8.07 -7.46 2.12
N ASP A 198 6.88 -6.92 2.41
CA ASP A 198 5.91 -7.55 3.30
C ASP A 198 4.52 -7.50 2.68
N VAL A 199 3.94 -8.67 2.40
CA VAL A 199 2.63 -8.80 1.77
C VAL A 199 1.74 -9.71 2.61
N LYS A 200 0.53 -9.23 2.88
CA LYS A 200 -0.53 -10.01 3.48
C LYS A 200 -1.87 -9.67 2.85
N ILE A 201 -2.46 -10.59 2.10
CA ILE A 201 -3.82 -10.40 1.55
C ILE A 201 -4.64 -11.66 1.87
N SER A 202 -5.54 -11.56 2.85
CA SER A 202 -6.28 -12.71 3.36
C SER A 202 -7.64 -12.36 3.98
N GLY A 203 -8.57 -13.33 4.02
CA GLY A 203 -9.86 -13.18 4.68
C GLY A 203 -10.84 -12.22 3.97
N ASN A 204 -10.58 -11.85 2.72
CA ASN A 204 -11.38 -10.85 2.02
C ASN A 204 -12.61 -11.46 1.33
N GLU A 205 -13.72 -10.73 1.38
CA GLU A 205 -15.00 -11.05 0.70
C GLU A 205 -15.17 -10.17 -0.54
N ASN A 206 -15.41 -10.78 -1.70
CA ASN A 206 -15.57 -10.10 -3.00
C ASN A 206 -14.35 -9.28 -3.46
N PHE A 207 -13.19 -9.51 -2.85
CA PHE A 207 -11.87 -9.00 -3.23
C PHE A 207 -10.89 -10.18 -3.25
N MET A 208 -9.74 -10.01 -3.92
CA MET A 208 -8.76 -11.08 -4.04
C MET A 208 -8.17 -11.49 -2.67
N ASN A 209 -7.74 -12.75 -2.61
CA ASN A 209 -6.86 -13.31 -1.59
C ASN A 209 -5.69 -13.96 -2.32
N LEU A 210 -4.50 -14.03 -1.70
CA LEU A 210 -3.38 -14.74 -2.34
C LEU A 210 -3.68 -16.24 -2.44
N SER A 211 -3.53 -16.78 -3.64
CA SER A 211 -3.74 -18.20 -3.93
C SER A 211 -2.52 -19.06 -3.57
N PRO A 212 -2.69 -20.38 -3.38
CA PRO A 212 -1.56 -21.31 -3.35
C PRO A 212 -0.70 -21.25 -4.62
N GLU A 213 -1.31 -21.00 -5.79
CA GLU A 213 -0.63 -20.83 -7.07
C GLU A 213 0.30 -19.60 -7.09
N PHE A 214 -0.07 -18.50 -6.42
CA PHE A 214 0.82 -17.37 -6.21
C PHE A 214 2.11 -17.78 -5.50
N LEU A 215 2.00 -18.55 -4.41
CA LEU A 215 3.16 -19.05 -3.68
C LEU A 215 4.01 -19.96 -4.58
N ASP A 216 3.38 -20.78 -5.41
CA ASP A 216 4.10 -21.64 -6.35
C ASP A 216 5.00 -20.84 -7.28
N ARG A 217 4.47 -19.74 -7.85
CA ARG A 217 5.18 -18.84 -8.74
C ARG A 217 6.27 -18.06 -8.01
N LEU A 218 5.99 -17.56 -6.80
CA LEU A 218 6.97 -16.85 -5.99
C LEU A 218 8.16 -17.72 -5.60
N VAL A 219 7.92 -18.97 -5.19
CA VAL A 219 8.99 -19.91 -4.84
C VAL A 219 9.81 -20.28 -6.06
N LEU A 220 9.18 -20.44 -7.23
CA LEU A 220 9.89 -20.68 -8.49
C LEU A 220 10.80 -19.49 -8.82
N GLY A 221 10.25 -18.28 -8.88
CA GLY A 221 11.00 -17.06 -9.18
C GLY A 221 12.16 -16.85 -8.20
N TRP A 222 11.91 -17.00 -6.90
CA TRP A 222 12.96 -16.96 -5.87
C TRP A 222 14.07 -17.97 -6.13
N SER A 223 13.74 -19.20 -6.57
CA SER A 223 14.73 -20.26 -6.83
C SER A 223 15.53 -20.08 -8.13
N GLU A 224 15.01 -19.24 -9.04
CA GLU A 224 15.65 -18.88 -10.30
C GLU A 224 16.56 -17.65 -10.17
N CYS A 225 16.37 -16.83 -9.14
CA CYS A 225 17.29 -15.75 -8.78
C CYS A 225 18.69 -16.32 -8.47
N GLU A 226 19.77 -15.75 -9.02
CA GLU A 226 21.12 -16.25 -8.76
C GLU A 226 21.46 -16.21 -7.26
N GLU A 227 21.11 -15.11 -6.59
CA GLU A 227 21.44 -14.90 -5.20
C GLU A 227 20.28 -15.16 -4.22
N GLY A 228 19.07 -15.44 -4.71
CA GLY A 228 17.84 -15.29 -3.92
C GLY A 228 17.40 -13.82 -3.84
N PHE A 229 16.49 -13.48 -2.93
CA PHE A 229 16.09 -12.08 -2.73
C PHE A 229 17.14 -11.30 -1.94
N GLU A 230 17.49 -10.11 -2.44
CA GLU A 230 18.44 -9.20 -1.78
C GLU A 230 17.92 -8.74 -0.41
N LYS A 231 16.62 -8.45 -0.32
CA LYS A 231 15.95 -8.03 0.90
C LYS A 231 15.15 -9.18 1.52
N PRO A 232 14.97 -9.18 2.85
CA PRO A 232 13.99 -10.03 3.52
C PRO A 232 12.59 -9.85 2.93
N VAL A 233 11.96 -10.93 2.47
CA VAL A 233 10.58 -10.91 1.98
C VAL A 233 9.68 -11.77 2.86
N ASP A 234 8.53 -11.21 3.26
CA ASP A 234 7.46 -11.87 3.98
C ASP A 234 6.18 -11.91 3.15
N VAL A 235 5.58 -13.09 3.03
CA VAL A 235 4.29 -13.27 2.38
C VAL A 235 3.39 -14.08 3.31
N SER A 236 2.31 -13.47 3.74
CA SER A 236 1.28 -14.09 4.59
C SER A 236 0.02 -14.34 3.77
N MET A 237 -0.48 -15.57 3.83
CA MET A 237 -1.69 -16.00 3.13
C MET A 237 -2.55 -16.89 4.01
N ALA A 238 -3.86 -16.83 3.82
CA ALA A 238 -4.79 -17.75 4.47
C ALA A 238 -4.77 -19.08 3.71
N LEU A 239 -4.32 -20.15 4.38
CA LEU A 239 -4.36 -21.50 3.84
C LEU A 239 -5.20 -22.36 4.77
N ASP A 240 -6.14 -23.11 4.20
CA ASP A 240 -6.83 -24.13 4.97
C ASP A 240 -5.85 -25.25 5.38
N ARG A 241 -6.31 -26.13 6.27
CA ARG A 241 -5.48 -27.21 6.80
C ARG A 241 -4.99 -28.18 5.72
N TYR A 242 -5.76 -28.41 4.66
CA TYR A 242 -5.41 -29.30 3.55
C TYR A 242 -4.44 -28.63 2.59
N GLU A 243 -4.70 -27.38 2.21
CA GLU A 243 -3.82 -26.56 1.37
C GLU A 243 -2.45 -26.40 2.02
N PHE A 244 -2.41 -26.02 3.30
CA PHE A 244 -1.14 -25.90 4.02
C PHE A 244 -0.39 -27.23 4.12
N ARG A 245 -1.09 -28.35 4.33
CA ARG A 245 -0.46 -29.69 4.29
C ARG A 245 0.11 -30.00 2.90
N ALA A 246 -0.58 -29.63 1.83
CA ALA A 246 -0.13 -29.82 0.47
C ALA A 246 1.13 -28.99 0.19
N VAL A 247 1.11 -27.69 0.49
CA VAL A 247 2.25 -26.76 0.38
C VAL A 247 3.44 -27.28 1.19
N ARG A 248 3.21 -27.66 2.46
CA ARG A 248 4.26 -28.21 3.35
C ARG A 248 4.88 -29.49 2.79
N LYS A 249 4.07 -30.39 2.24
CA LYS A 249 4.55 -31.63 1.62
C LYS A 249 5.36 -31.35 0.35
N LYS A 250 4.87 -30.45 -0.50
CA LYS A 250 5.46 -30.09 -1.79
C LYS A 250 6.84 -29.46 -1.62
N TYR A 251 6.94 -28.39 -0.83
CA TYR A 251 8.18 -27.60 -0.75
C TYR A 251 9.11 -28.07 0.36
N PHE A 252 8.58 -28.38 1.52
CA PHE A 252 9.40 -28.58 2.71
C PHE A 252 9.71 -30.04 3.00
N LYS A 253 9.06 -31.02 2.35
CA LYS A 253 9.26 -32.46 2.58
C LYS A 253 9.23 -32.81 4.09
N HIS A 254 8.28 -32.23 4.82
CA HIS A 254 8.12 -32.30 6.29
C HIS A 254 9.16 -31.55 7.16
N ARG A 255 10.17 -30.91 6.56
CA ARG A 255 11.06 -29.96 7.24
C ARG A 255 10.32 -28.64 7.51
N LYS A 256 10.98 -27.73 8.24
CA LYS A 256 10.47 -26.36 8.49
C LYS A 256 11.09 -25.31 7.56
N ARG A 257 12.10 -25.68 6.78
CA ARG A 257 12.92 -24.76 5.98
C ARG A 257 13.39 -25.42 4.70
N LEU A 258 13.39 -24.64 3.63
CA LEU A 258 13.91 -24.92 2.31
C LEU A 258 15.14 -24.03 2.09
N ARG A 259 16.23 -24.58 1.55
CA ARG A 259 17.43 -23.80 1.21
C ARG A 259 17.37 -23.39 -0.25
N HIS A 260 17.84 -22.19 -0.54
CA HIS A 260 18.06 -21.74 -1.90
C HIS A 260 19.08 -22.66 -2.60
N PRO A 261 18.92 -22.96 -3.90
CA PRO A 261 19.85 -23.85 -4.61
C PRO A 261 21.28 -23.31 -4.67
N SER A 262 21.44 -21.99 -4.78
CA SER A 262 22.71 -21.35 -5.12
C SER A 262 23.34 -20.54 -3.98
N THR A 263 22.62 -20.27 -2.89
CA THR A 263 23.07 -19.36 -1.82
C THR A 263 22.72 -19.84 -0.42
N SER A 264 23.13 -19.06 0.59
CA SER A 264 22.75 -19.29 1.98
C SER A 264 21.29 -18.93 2.28
N HIS A 265 20.56 -18.32 1.33
CA HIS A 265 19.17 -17.93 1.55
C HIS A 265 18.28 -19.12 1.90
N ILE A 266 17.30 -18.87 2.75
CA ILE A 266 16.34 -19.84 3.23
C ILE A 266 14.91 -19.32 3.07
N LEU A 267 14.03 -20.24 2.72
CA LEU A 267 12.59 -20.09 2.85
C LEU A 267 12.14 -20.91 4.06
N TYR A 268 11.38 -20.32 4.97
CA TYR A 268 10.71 -21.03 6.06
C TYR A 268 9.30 -20.50 6.24
N TYR A 269 8.50 -21.18 7.06
CA TYR A 269 7.14 -20.74 7.36
C TYR A 269 6.90 -20.64 8.86
N GLU A 270 6.01 -19.74 9.24
CA GLU A 270 5.48 -19.57 10.60
C GLU A 270 3.95 -19.67 10.56
N GLU A 271 3.40 -20.49 11.44
CA GLU A 271 1.94 -20.62 11.62
C GLU A 271 1.50 -19.57 12.65
N ALA A 272 0.55 -18.70 12.29
CA ALA A 272 -0.02 -17.79 13.27
C ALA A 272 -0.84 -18.59 14.31
N LEU A 273 -0.54 -18.40 15.59
CA LEU A 273 -1.23 -19.11 16.67
C LEU A 273 -2.74 -18.84 16.62
N GLY A 274 -3.52 -19.86 16.24
CA GLY A 274 -4.98 -19.81 16.24
C GLY A 274 -5.63 -19.25 14.97
N TYR A 275 -4.87 -18.93 13.93
CA TYR A 275 -5.39 -18.43 12.65
C TYR A 275 -4.99 -19.36 11.49
N SER A 276 -5.75 -19.34 10.40
CA SER A 276 -5.43 -20.02 9.13
C SER A 276 -4.34 -19.30 8.33
N ASP A 277 -3.80 -18.19 8.84
CA ASP A 277 -2.73 -17.46 8.20
C ASP A 277 -1.38 -18.15 8.42
N VAL A 278 -0.66 -18.36 7.33
CA VAL A 278 0.71 -18.88 7.31
C VAL A 278 1.59 -17.81 6.67
N THR A 279 2.67 -17.45 7.36
CA THR A 279 3.68 -16.52 6.84
C THR A 279 4.87 -17.28 6.30
N PHE A 280 5.15 -17.11 5.00
CA PHE A 280 6.33 -17.59 4.31
C PHE A 280 7.40 -16.51 4.32
N ARG A 281 8.60 -16.85 4.80
CA ARG A 281 9.69 -15.91 5.02
C ARG A 281 10.90 -16.31 4.20
N PHE A 282 11.35 -15.42 3.33
CA PHE A 282 12.55 -15.53 2.52
C PHE A 282 13.64 -14.67 3.17
N ARG A 283 14.76 -15.26 3.57
CA ARG A 283 15.82 -14.61 4.36
C ARG A 283 17.21 -15.08 3.95
N SER A 284 18.24 -14.24 4.16
CA SER A 284 19.64 -14.68 4.10
C SER A 284 19.96 -15.59 5.29
N GLY A 285 20.64 -16.71 5.04
CA GLY A 285 21.02 -17.67 6.08
C GLY A 285 22.39 -17.36 6.66
N ASN A 286 22.45 -16.39 7.57
CA ASN A 286 23.59 -16.16 8.46
C ASN A 286 23.27 -16.68 9.86
#